data_AF-A0A7C6YPK5-F1
#
_entry.id   AF-A0A7C6YPK5-F1
#
_cell.length_a   1.000
_cell.length_b   1.000
_cell.length_c   1.000
_cell.angle_alpha   90.00
_cell.angle_beta   90.00
_cell.angle_gamma   90.00
#
_symmetry.space_group_name_H-M   'P 1'
#
loop_
_entity.id
_entity.type
_entity.pdbx_description
1 polymer ?
#
loop_
_entity_poly.entity_id
_entity_poly.type
_entity_poly.pdbx_seq_one_letter_code
_entity_poly.pdbx_strand_id
1 'polypeptide(L)'
;MASKKTFSYTWWGKKWIQALESFGWANRLERGRRYARQGKVIDLNIEKGKITAFVSGTRSTPYRVSIKVQKFRKSQWNAIIKFLSSKALYAAQLLSGTMPEDIQYVFEEAGINILPQDE
;
A
#
# COMPACT_ATOMS: atom_id res chain seq x y z
N MET A 1 -21.45 19.47 2.33
CA MET A 1 -20.24 19.09 1.57
C MET A 1 -19.59 17.90 2.25
N ALA A 2 -19.45 16.75 1.58
CA ALA A 2 -18.81 15.59 2.19
C ALA A 2 -17.33 15.93 2.49
N SER A 3 -16.92 15.85 3.75
CA SER A 3 -15.55 16.06 4.19
C SER A 3 -14.57 15.29 3.29
N LYS A 4 -13.57 15.99 2.76
CA LYS A 4 -12.49 15.45 1.92
C LYS A 4 -11.55 14.60 2.78
N LYS A 5 -12.06 13.54 3.43
CA LYS A 5 -11.24 12.61 4.24
C LYS A 5 -10.11 12.06 3.37
N THR A 6 -8.88 12.27 3.82
CA THR A 6 -7.67 11.74 3.21
C THR A 6 -7.62 10.23 3.44
N PHE A 7 -7.16 9.46 2.44
CA PHE A 7 -7.06 7.99 2.56
C PHE A 7 -5.92 7.53 3.47
N SER A 8 -4.93 8.40 3.74
CA SER A 8 -3.91 8.14 4.74
C SER A 8 -3.51 9.43 5.46
N TYR A 9 -3.25 9.30 6.76
CA TYR A 9 -2.66 10.35 7.59
C TYR A 9 -1.17 10.12 7.85
N THR A 10 -0.66 8.90 7.61
CA THR A 10 0.76 8.55 7.80
C THR A 10 1.62 9.09 6.66
N TRP A 11 2.87 9.43 6.95
CA TRP A 11 3.81 9.91 5.93
C TRP A 11 4.01 8.86 4.81
N TRP A 12 4.13 7.57 5.18
CA TRP A 12 4.36 6.47 4.23
C TRP A 12 3.12 6.16 3.40
N GLY A 13 1.91 6.30 3.96
CA GLY A 13 0.69 6.12 3.18
C GLY A 13 0.46 7.29 2.20
N LYS A 14 0.91 8.50 2.54
CA LYS A 14 0.95 9.61 1.57
C LYS A 14 1.93 9.30 0.43
N LYS A 15 3.14 8.80 0.75
CA LYS A 15 4.13 8.37 -0.25
C LYS A 15 3.60 7.24 -1.15
N TRP A 16 2.88 6.27 -0.59
CA TRP A 16 2.22 5.21 -1.36
C TRP A 16 1.18 5.77 -2.34
N ILE A 17 0.33 6.70 -1.89
CA ILE A 17 -0.66 7.34 -2.77
C ILE A 17 0.05 8.13 -3.88
N GLN A 18 1.10 8.89 -3.55
CA GLN A 18 1.89 9.64 -4.52
C GLN A 18 2.52 8.72 -5.58
N ALA A 19 3.06 7.57 -5.18
CA ALA A 19 3.60 6.57 -6.11
C ALA A 19 2.52 6.04 -7.07
N LEU A 20 1.32 5.73 -6.58
CA LEU A 20 0.23 5.33 -7.47
C LEU A 20 -0.23 6.44 -8.42
N GLU A 21 -0.14 7.70 -7.97
CA GLU A 21 -0.50 8.87 -8.79
C GLU A 21 0.53 9.15 -9.89
N SER A 22 1.80 8.72 -9.75
CA SER A 22 2.81 8.88 -10.81
C SER A 22 2.51 8.04 -12.06
N PHE A 23 1.74 6.96 -11.93
CA PHE A 23 1.45 6.00 -13.01
C PHE A 23 0.46 6.54 -14.08
N GLY A 24 0.16 7.84 -14.08
CA GLY A 24 -0.80 8.46 -15.00
C GLY A 24 -2.26 8.03 -14.76
N TRP A 25 -2.57 7.44 -13.60
CA TRP A 25 -3.90 6.90 -13.28
C TRP A 25 -4.84 7.88 -12.59
N ALA A 26 -4.57 9.18 -12.65
CA ALA A 26 -5.32 10.21 -11.90
C ALA A 26 -6.85 10.02 -11.96
N ASN A 27 -7.43 9.90 -13.17
CA ASN A 27 -8.87 9.69 -13.37
C ASN A 27 -9.37 8.35 -12.80
N ARG A 28 -8.58 7.28 -12.90
CA ARG A 28 -8.93 5.96 -12.37
C ARG A 28 -8.91 5.97 -10.83
N LEU A 29 -7.88 6.56 -10.24
CA LEU A 29 -7.74 6.70 -8.80
C LEU A 29 -8.84 7.59 -8.21
N GLU A 30 -9.20 8.68 -8.89
CA GLU A 30 -10.31 9.53 -8.46
C GLU A 30 -11.65 8.77 -8.40
N ARG A 31 -11.97 8.00 -9.46
CA ARG A 31 -13.17 7.14 -9.46
C ARG A 31 -13.12 6.08 -8.35
N GLY A 32 -11.97 5.43 -8.17
CA GLY A 32 -11.76 4.45 -7.09
C GLY A 32 -11.98 5.06 -5.71
N ARG A 33 -11.45 6.26 -5.46
CA ARG A 33 -11.66 7.02 -4.23
C ARG A 33 -13.14 7.34 -4.00
N ARG A 34 -13.88 7.71 -5.05
CA ARG A 34 -15.32 7.95 -4.95
C ARG A 34 -16.07 6.67 -4.57
N TYR A 35 -15.76 5.54 -5.21
CA TYR A 35 -16.39 4.25 -4.89
C TYR A 35 -16.13 3.83 -3.45
N ALA A 36 -14.88 3.91 -2.99
CA ALA A 36 -14.53 3.58 -1.61
C ALA A 36 -15.28 4.47 -0.60
N ARG A 37 -15.34 5.80 -0.84
CA ARG A 37 -16.07 6.73 0.05
C ARG A 37 -17.59 6.50 0.06
N GLN A 38 -18.15 5.97 -1.01
CA GLN A 38 -19.57 5.66 -1.12
C GLN A 38 -19.94 4.26 -0.59
N GLY A 39 -19.00 3.55 0.07
CA GLY A 39 -19.24 2.19 0.57
C GLY A 39 -19.44 1.17 -0.55
N LYS A 40 -18.96 1.45 -1.77
CA LYS A 40 -19.12 0.57 -2.93
C LYS A 40 -18.14 -0.59 -2.97
N VAL A 41 -17.10 -0.57 -2.13
CA VAL A 41 -16.24 -1.73 -1.88
C VAL A 41 -16.93 -2.56 -0.80
N ILE A 42 -17.64 -3.61 -1.23
CA ILE A 42 -18.52 -4.41 -0.38
C ILE A 42 -17.71 -5.39 0.48
N ASP A 43 -16.65 -5.94 -0.11
CA ASP A 43 -15.75 -6.88 0.53
C ASP A 43 -14.32 -6.60 0.08
N LEU A 44 -13.37 -6.74 0.98
CA LEU A 44 -11.94 -6.52 0.76
C LEU A 44 -11.13 -7.57 1.53
N ASN A 45 -10.51 -8.48 0.79
CA ASN A 45 -9.62 -9.49 1.31
C ASN A 45 -8.18 -9.21 0.88
N ILE A 46 -7.27 -9.19 1.86
CA ILE A 46 -5.85 -8.90 1.66
C ILE A 46 -5.06 -10.14 2.08
N GLU A 47 -4.48 -10.81 1.08
CA GLU A 47 -3.59 -11.95 1.26
C GLU A 47 -2.17 -11.60 0.83
N LYS A 48 -1.20 -12.42 1.23
CA LYS A 48 0.20 -12.24 0.82
C LYS A 48 0.31 -12.27 -0.70
N GLY A 49 0.60 -11.11 -1.31
CA GLY A 49 0.78 -10.91 -2.76
C GLY A 49 -0.51 -10.89 -3.59
N LYS A 50 -1.68 -10.87 -2.95
CA LYS A 50 -2.96 -10.79 -3.67
C LYS A 50 -3.99 -10.02 -2.86
N ILE A 51 -4.63 -9.06 -3.50
CA ILE A 51 -5.75 -8.31 -2.93
C ILE A 51 -6.97 -8.61 -3.80
N THR A 52 -8.07 -8.98 -3.19
CA THR A 52 -9.35 -9.18 -3.88
C THR A 52 -10.44 -8.35 -3.26
N ALA A 53 -11.33 -7.83 -4.08
CA ALA A 53 -12.47 -7.06 -3.61
C ALA A 53 -13.72 -7.34 -4.44
N PHE A 54 -14.90 -7.20 -3.82
CA PHE A 54 -16.17 -7.07 -4.53
C PHE A 54 -16.58 -5.60 -4.56
N VAL A 55 -16.83 -5.08 -5.77
CA VAL A 55 -17.13 -3.66 -5.98
C VAL A 55 -18.49 -3.51 -6.67
N SER A 56 -19.38 -2.72 -6.06
CA SER A 56 -20.63 -2.30 -6.66
C SER A 56 -20.38 -1.08 -7.54
N GLY A 57 -20.33 -1.30 -8.86
CA GLY A 57 -20.24 -0.22 -9.84
C GLY A 57 -21.61 0.34 -10.20
N THR A 58 -21.72 0.79 -11.46
CA THR A 58 -23.00 1.17 -12.08
C THR A 58 -23.85 -0.02 -12.50
N ARG A 59 -23.26 -1.23 -12.62
CA ARG A 59 -23.98 -2.46 -12.95
C ARG A 59 -24.76 -2.97 -11.73
N SER A 60 -25.86 -3.68 -12.01
CA SER A 60 -26.74 -4.27 -10.98
C SER A 60 -26.03 -5.29 -10.10
N THR A 61 -25.12 -6.09 -10.67
CA THR A 61 -24.34 -7.10 -9.95
C THR A 61 -22.94 -6.56 -9.60
N PRO A 62 -22.50 -6.66 -8.34
CA PRO A 62 -21.11 -6.41 -7.96
C PRO A 62 -20.13 -7.24 -8.77
N TYR A 63 -18.99 -6.67 -9.12
CA TYR A 63 -17.92 -7.37 -9.84
C TYR A 63 -16.71 -7.59 -8.95
N ARG A 64 -15.95 -8.65 -9.26
CA ARG A 64 -14.72 -9.00 -8.55
C ARG A 64 -13.53 -8.25 -9.15
N VAL A 65 -12.72 -7.65 -8.30
CA VAL A 65 -11.42 -7.04 -8.63
C VAL A 65 -10.32 -7.86 -7.98
N SER A 66 -9.21 -8.06 -8.69
CA SER A 66 -8.02 -8.72 -8.14
C SER A 66 -6.78 -7.91 -8.51
N ILE A 67 -5.95 -7.59 -7.52
CA ILE A 67 -4.62 -7.00 -7.69
C ILE A 67 -3.62 -8.07 -7.24
N LYS A 68 -2.60 -8.32 -8.08
CA LYS A 68 -1.46 -9.17 -7.72
C LYS A 68 -0.27 -8.26 -7.46
N VAL A 69 0.44 -8.54 -6.37
CA VAL A 69 1.66 -7.81 -6.01
C VAL A 69 2.77 -8.83 -5.88
N GLN A 70 3.93 -8.51 -6.43
CA GLN A 70 5.10 -9.37 -6.32
C GLN A 70 5.47 -9.55 -4.84
N LYS A 71 5.60 -10.80 -4.41
CA LYS A 71 6.04 -11.11 -3.05
C LYS A 71 7.56 -11.02 -3.00
N PHE A 72 8.08 -10.47 -1.91
CA PHE A 72 9.51 -10.56 -1.64
C PHE A 72 9.89 -12.01 -1.35
N ARG A 73 11.06 -12.40 -1.83
CA ARG A 73 11.67 -13.71 -1.57
C ARG A 73 12.02 -13.84 -0.08
N LYS A 74 12.19 -15.06 0.39
CA LYS A 74 12.61 -15.32 1.78
C LYS A 74 13.98 -14.69 2.09
N SER A 75 14.92 -14.76 1.16
CA SER A 75 16.25 -14.15 1.30
C SER A 75 16.20 -12.63 1.46
N GLN A 76 15.35 -11.98 0.65
CA GLN A 76 15.07 -10.56 0.70
C GLN A 76 14.52 -10.12 2.06
N TRP A 77 13.50 -10.84 2.56
CA TRP A 77 12.98 -10.59 3.92
C TRP A 77 14.02 -10.78 5.01
N ASN A 78 14.86 -11.82 4.91
CA ASN A 78 15.93 -12.05 5.88
C ASN A 78 16.93 -10.89 5.90
N ALA A 79 17.29 -10.34 4.74
CA ALA A 79 18.19 -9.18 4.65
C ALA A 79 17.57 -7.93 5.32
N ILE A 80 16.31 -7.64 5.00
CA ILE A 80 15.55 -6.52 5.61
C ILE A 80 15.50 -6.67 7.12
N ILE A 81 15.09 -7.84 7.63
CA ILE A 81 14.96 -8.09 9.07
C ILE A 81 16.32 -7.98 9.76
N LYS A 82 17.38 -8.53 9.15
CA LYS A 82 18.75 -8.42 9.68
C LYS A 82 19.16 -6.95 9.84
N PHE A 83 18.91 -6.13 8.83
CA PHE A 83 19.22 -4.70 8.89
C PHE A 83 18.39 -3.98 9.96
N LEU A 84 17.08 -4.22 10.00
CA LEU A 84 16.20 -3.62 11.02
C LEU A 84 16.64 -4.00 12.44
N SER A 85 17.02 -5.26 12.65
CA SER A 85 17.51 -5.74 13.94
C SER A 85 18.88 -5.19 14.35
N SER A 86 19.65 -4.62 13.41
CA SER A 86 20.98 -4.07 13.70
C SER A 86 20.94 -2.76 14.50
N LYS A 87 19.80 -2.05 14.48
CA LYS A 87 19.61 -0.79 15.21
C LYS A 87 18.39 -0.88 16.13
N ALA A 88 18.61 -0.78 17.44
CA ALA A 88 17.54 -0.83 18.44
C ALA A 88 16.42 0.21 18.21
N LEU A 89 16.76 1.36 17.60
CA LEU A 89 15.82 2.42 17.26
C LEU A 89 14.71 1.94 16.30
N TYR A 90 15.05 1.18 15.25
CA TYR A 90 14.04 0.65 14.32
C TYR A 90 13.08 -0.30 15.01
N ALA A 91 13.61 -1.20 15.87
CA ALA A 91 12.78 -2.12 16.63
C ALA A 91 11.80 -1.35 17.55
N ALA A 92 12.28 -0.33 18.27
CA ALA A 92 11.44 0.50 19.14
C ALA A 92 10.34 1.25 18.38
N GLN A 93 10.65 1.84 17.22
CA GLN A 93 9.68 2.53 16.37
C GLN A 93 8.63 1.56 15.82
N LEU A 94 9.05 0.42 15.27
CA LEU A 94 8.11 -0.57 14.71
C LEU A 94 7.22 -1.18 15.78
N LEU A 95 7.75 -1.44 16.99
CA LEU A 95 6.96 -1.91 18.13
C LEU A 95 5.93 -0.88 18.59
N SER A 96 6.21 0.42 18.47
CA SER A 96 5.24 1.48 18.76
C SER A 96 4.27 1.74 17.60
N GLY A 97 4.34 0.97 16.52
CA GLY A 97 3.51 1.15 15.33
C GLY A 97 3.94 2.33 14.45
N THR A 98 5.10 2.92 14.71
CA THR A 98 5.68 4.00 13.92
C THR A 98 6.59 3.45 12.83
N MET A 99 6.33 3.81 11.58
CA MET A 99 7.23 3.46 10.47
C MET A 99 8.45 4.40 10.49
N PRO A 100 9.69 3.89 10.53
CA PRO A 100 10.91 4.70 10.42
C PRO A 100 10.93 5.50 9.13
N GLU A 101 11.26 6.79 9.17
CA GLU A 101 11.23 7.66 7.96
C GLU A 101 12.24 7.25 6.89
N ASP A 102 13.38 6.71 7.33
CA ASP A 102 14.46 6.18 6.51
C ASP A 102 14.28 4.68 6.18
N ILE A 103 13.10 4.10 6.44
CA ILE A 103 12.83 2.68 6.15
C ILE A 103 13.11 2.31 4.69
N GLN A 104 12.92 3.25 3.77
CA GLN A 104 13.14 3.00 2.35
C GLN A 104 14.58 2.59 2.05
N TYR A 105 15.56 3.20 2.72
CA TYR A 105 16.98 2.84 2.61
C TYR A 105 17.21 1.36 2.98
N VAL A 106 16.50 0.85 3.98
CA VAL A 106 16.59 -0.56 4.41
C VAL A 106 16.18 -1.53 3.30
N PHE A 107 15.15 -1.16 2.54
CA PHE A 107 14.66 -1.98 1.42
C PHE A 107 15.57 -1.86 0.20
N GLU A 108 16.10 -0.66 -0.07
CA GLU A 108 17.05 -0.40 -1.15
C GLU A 108 18.37 -1.17 -0.96
N GLU A 109 18.89 -1.26 0.27
CA GLU A 109 20.05 -2.11 0.62
C GLU A 109 19.78 -3.61 0.36
N ALA A 110 18.52 -4.03 0.39
CA ALA A 110 18.10 -5.39 0.03
C ALA A 110 17.79 -5.55 -1.47
N GLY A 111 17.99 -4.50 -2.28
CA GLY A 111 17.72 -4.47 -3.72
C GLY A 111 16.23 -4.47 -4.06
N ILE A 112 15.40 -3.87 -3.19
CA ILE A 112 13.94 -3.89 -3.31
C ILE A 112 13.37 -2.50 -3.12
N ASN A 113 12.37 -2.16 -3.93
CA ASN A 113 11.54 -1.00 -3.69
C ASN A 113 10.33 -1.37 -2.81
N ILE A 114 10.18 -0.67 -1.69
CA ILE A 114 9.01 -0.83 -0.81
C ILE A 114 7.74 -0.22 -1.41
N LEU A 115 7.90 0.81 -2.25
CA LEU A 115 6.82 1.48 -2.95
C LEU A 115 6.72 1.00 -4.40
N PRO A 116 5.52 1.04 -5.00
CA PRO A 116 5.36 0.83 -6.43
C PRO A 116 6.21 1.84 -7.21
N GLN A 117 6.82 1.40 -8.30
CA GLN A 117 7.51 2.27 -9.27
C GLN A 117 7.01 1.93 -10.68
N ASP A 118 7.04 2.92 -11.57
CA ASP A 118 6.81 2.71 -13.00
C ASP A 118 7.95 1.82 -13.54
N GLU A 119 7.62 0.82 -14.37
CA GLU A 119 8.61 0.00 -15.09
C GLU A 119 9.31 0.79 -16.21
#